data_AF-A0A286GRR7-F1
#
_entry.id   AF-A0A286GRR7-F1
#
_cell.length_a   1.000
_cell.length_b   1.000
_cell.length_c   1.000
_cell.angle_alpha   90.00
_cell.angle_beta   90.00
_cell.angle_gamma   90.00
#
_symmetry.space_group_name_H-M   'P 1'
#
loop_
_entity.id
_entity.type
_entity.pdbx_description
1 polymer ?
#
loop_
_entity_poly.entity_id
_entity_poly.type
_entity_poly.pdbx_seq_one_letter_code
_entity_poly.pdbx_strand_id
1 'polypeptide(L)'
;MKNEPIKQKILADYTTLLGLKHDNPDLIKEKLKRIGERINHLGTTISEEKDVVGDAARLVDSALTIEFVTFMESLTEDDQEEALAQLKHKVAEACQLLQIHA
;
A
#
# COMPACT_ATOMS: atom_id res chain seq x y z
N MET A 1 -21.90 1.04 -4.77
CA MET A 1 -21.83 -0.12 -3.83
C MET A 1 -21.42 0.39 -2.44
N LYS A 2 -21.71 -0.31 -1.33
CA LYS A 2 -21.42 0.20 0.05
C LYS A 2 -19.92 0.48 0.32
N ASN A 3 -19.02 -0.03 -0.51
CA ASN A 3 -17.57 0.02 -0.30
C ASN A 3 -16.82 1.01 -1.21
N GLU A 4 -17.53 1.60 -2.19
CA GLU A 4 -17.01 2.67 -3.07
C GLU A 4 -16.26 3.75 -2.28
N PRO A 5 -16.81 4.25 -1.14
CA PRO A 5 -16.15 5.32 -0.40
C PRO A 5 -14.82 4.91 0.23
N ILE A 6 -14.62 3.62 0.54
CA ILE A 6 -13.36 3.14 1.12
C ILE A 6 -12.33 2.91 0.00
N LYS A 7 -12.74 2.30 -1.11
CA LYS A 7 -11.88 2.11 -2.30
C LYS A 7 -11.36 3.44 -2.84
N GLN A 8 -12.20 4.48 -2.89
CA GLN A 8 -11.78 5.83 -3.28
C GLN A 8 -10.74 6.45 -2.33
N LYS A 9 -10.85 6.18 -1.03
CA LYS A 9 -9.85 6.66 -0.06
C LYS A 9 -8.52 5.91 -0.16
N ILE A 10 -8.57 4.60 -0.42
CA ILE A 10 -7.37 3.80 -0.73
C ILE A 10 -6.70 4.37 -1.97
N LEU A 11 -7.49 4.66 -3.02
CA LEU A 11 -6.97 5.23 -4.25
C LEU A 11 -6.26 6.56 -4.02
N ALA A 12 -6.87 7.49 -3.27
CA ALA A 12 -6.26 8.78 -2.98
C ALA A 12 -4.91 8.64 -2.22
N ASP A 13 -4.85 7.75 -1.23
CA ASP A 13 -3.60 7.48 -0.51
C ASP A 13 -2.55 6.79 -1.40
N TYR A 14 -2.96 5.89 -2.29
CA TYR A 14 -2.08 5.22 -3.26
C TYR A 14 -1.54 6.19 -4.33
N THR A 15 -2.38 7.03 -4.93
CA THR A 15 -1.95 8.07 -5.88
C THR A 15 -0.95 9.01 -5.23
N THR A 16 -1.17 9.36 -3.94
CA THR A 16 -0.20 10.17 -3.20
C THR A 16 1.12 9.42 -3.06
N LEU A 17 1.10 8.14 -2.64
CA LEU A 17 2.29 7.30 -2.49
C LEU A 17 3.10 7.20 -3.79
N LEU A 18 2.44 7.05 -4.95
CA LEU A 18 3.12 6.97 -6.25
C LEU A 18 3.98 8.21 -6.54
N GLY A 19 3.50 9.39 -6.14
CA GLY A 19 4.20 10.66 -6.33
C GLY A 19 5.33 10.95 -5.33
N LEU A 20 5.47 10.16 -4.26
CA LEU A 20 6.52 10.36 -3.27
C LEU A 20 7.88 9.87 -3.79
N LYS A 21 8.95 10.58 -3.43
CA LYS A 21 10.33 10.16 -3.61
C LYS A 21 10.90 9.61 -2.30
N HIS A 22 12.13 9.10 -2.35
CA HIS A 22 12.83 8.56 -1.19
C HIS A 22 13.11 9.60 -0.08
N ASP A 23 12.95 10.89 -0.38
CA ASP A 23 13.21 12.02 0.53
C ASP A 23 12.20 12.18 1.67
N ASN A 24 11.09 11.42 1.67
CA ASN A 24 10.05 11.54 2.70
C ASN A 24 9.58 10.18 3.27
N PRO A 25 10.45 9.49 4.04
CA PRO A 25 10.15 8.17 4.60
C PRO A 25 8.95 8.15 5.54
N ASP A 26 8.74 9.21 6.33
CA ASP A 26 7.62 9.29 7.26
C ASP A 26 6.28 9.35 6.54
N LEU A 27 6.21 10.11 5.44
CA LEU A 27 4.99 10.20 4.64
C LEU A 27 4.73 8.88 3.89
N ILE A 28 5.77 8.22 3.37
CA ILE A 28 5.65 6.87 2.78
C ILE A 28 5.05 5.90 3.80
N LYS A 29 5.61 5.85 5.01
CA LYS A 29 5.12 4.99 6.10
C LYS A 29 3.68 5.30 6.48
N GLU A 30 3.33 6.58 6.56
CA GLU A 30 1.96 7.01 6.85
C GLU A 30 0.99 6.48 5.78
N LYS A 31 1.33 6.62 4.49
CA LYS A 31 0.48 6.14 3.40
C LYS A 31 0.28 4.64 3.43
N LEU A 32 1.34 3.86 3.68
CA LEU A 32 1.23 2.41 3.82
C LEU A 32 0.29 2.01 4.96
N LYS A 33 0.43 2.64 6.14
CA LYS A 33 -0.46 2.39 7.28
C LYS A 33 -1.91 2.69 6.94
N ARG A 34 -2.20 3.86 6.36
CA ARG A 34 -3.56 4.25 5.99
C ARG A 34 -4.17 3.31 4.96
N ILE A 35 -3.40 2.87 3.97
CA ILE A 35 -3.87 1.91 2.97
C ILE A 35 -4.20 0.58 3.68
N GLY A 36 -3.29 0.04 4.49
CA GLY A 36 -3.51 -1.21 5.23
C GLY A 36 -4.75 -1.16 6.14
N GLU A 37 -4.93 -0.08 6.91
CA GLU A 37 -6.11 0.13 7.77
C GLU A 37 -7.42 0.11 6.97
N ARG A 38 -7.44 0.77 5.79
CA ARG A 38 -8.62 0.81 4.93
C ARG A 38 -8.91 -0.55 4.28
N ILE A 39 -7.88 -1.29 3.89
CA ILE A 39 -8.03 -2.65 3.37
C ILE A 39 -8.61 -3.57 4.46
N ASN A 40 -8.10 -3.49 5.69
CA ASN A 40 -8.66 -4.23 6.82
C ASN A 40 -10.14 -3.86 7.06
N HIS A 41 -10.50 -2.58 6.95
CA HIS A 41 -11.89 -2.15 7.05
C HIS A 41 -12.77 -2.77 5.95
N LEU A 42 -12.29 -2.86 4.71
CA LEU A 42 -13.00 -3.58 3.64
C LEU A 42 -13.26 -5.04 4.02
N GLY A 43 -12.27 -5.72 4.60
CA GLY A 43 -12.36 -7.14 4.96
C GLY A 43 -13.37 -7.42 6.07
N THR A 44 -13.57 -6.46 6.98
CA THR A 44 -14.65 -6.54 7.99
C THR A 44 -16.05 -6.32 7.40
N THR A 45 -16.14 -5.69 6.24
CA THR A 45 -17.42 -5.30 5.60
C THR A 45 -17.89 -6.34 4.56
N ILE A 46 -16.99 -7.16 4.02
CA ILE A 46 -17.27 -8.07 2.89
C ILE A 46 -16.88 -9.50 3.25
N SER A 47 -17.87 -10.34 3.54
CA SER A 47 -17.63 -11.76 3.85
C SER A 47 -17.30 -12.60 2.60
N GLU A 48 -17.70 -12.15 1.40
CA GLU A 48 -17.54 -12.90 0.14
C GLU A 48 -16.19 -12.68 -0.56
N GLU A 49 -15.50 -11.57 -0.27
CA GLU A 49 -14.17 -11.23 -0.83
C GLU A 49 -13.06 -11.37 0.22
N LYS A 50 -13.32 -12.10 1.31
CA LYS A 50 -12.44 -12.16 2.49
C LYS A 50 -11.03 -12.61 2.14
N ASP A 51 -10.88 -13.56 1.22
CA ASP A 51 -9.57 -14.06 0.80
C ASP A 51 -8.81 -13.03 -0.03
N VAL A 52 -9.48 -12.38 -1.00
CA VAL A 52 -8.90 -11.31 -1.83
C VAL A 52 -8.45 -10.12 -0.96
N VAL A 53 -9.28 -9.73 0.00
CA VAL A 53 -8.92 -8.65 0.94
C VAL A 53 -7.79 -9.08 1.87
N GLY A 54 -7.77 -10.33 2.30
CA GLY A 54 -6.68 -10.90 3.10
C GLY A 54 -5.33 -10.88 2.37
N ASP A 55 -5.32 -11.23 1.08
CA ASP A 55 -4.12 -11.20 0.26
C ASP A 55 -3.65 -9.76 -0.02
N ALA A 56 -4.58 -8.84 -0.31
CA ALA A 56 -4.25 -7.42 -0.43
C ALA A 56 -3.68 -6.84 0.88
N ALA A 57 -4.24 -7.22 2.03
CA ALA A 57 -3.75 -6.79 3.34
C ALA A 57 -2.32 -7.30 3.60
N ARG A 58 -2.04 -8.56 3.25
CA ARG A 58 -0.70 -9.16 3.37
C ARG A 58 0.33 -8.46 2.49
N LEU A 59 -0.02 -8.07 1.27
CA LEU A 59 0.89 -7.34 0.39
C LEU A 59 1.26 -5.98 0.98
N VAL A 60 0.30 -5.24 1.54
CA VAL A 60 0.57 -3.94 2.17
C VAL A 60 1.29 -4.09 3.50
N ASP A 61 1.02 -5.15 4.26
CA ASP A 61 1.75 -5.45 5.49
C ASP A 61 3.21 -5.80 5.22
N SER A 62 3.48 -6.62 4.18
CA SER A 62 4.83 -6.83 3.66
C SER A 62 5.46 -5.49 3.35
N ALA A 63 4.81 -4.68 2.50
CA ALA A 63 5.34 -3.39 2.06
C ALA A 63 5.72 -2.47 3.25
N LEU A 64 4.92 -2.51 4.33
CA LEU A 64 5.13 -1.72 5.55
C LEU A 64 6.22 -2.28 6.48
N THR A 65 6.50 -3.58 6.45
CA THR A 65 7.35 -4.25 7.44
C THR A 65 8.68 -4.74 6.87
N ILE A 66 8.69 -5.25 5.64
CA ILE A 66 9.87 -5.80 4.98
C ILE A 66 10.45 -4.77 4.02
N GLU A 67 9.66 -4.36 3.01
CA GLU A 67 10.15 -3.44 1.98
C GLU A 67 10.45 -2.05 2.55
N PHE A 68 9.64 -1.55 3.50
CA PHE A 68 9.93 -0.27 4.16
C PHE A 68 11.20 -0.31 5.02
N VAL A 69 11.49 -1.43 5.69
CA VAL A 69 12.74 -1.57 6.46
C VAL A 69 13.93 -1.60 5.50
N THR A 70 13.82 -2.38 4.42
CA THR A 70 14.86 -2.42 3.36
C THR A 70 15.13 -1.01 2.82
N PHE A 71 14.07 -0.26 2.51
CA PHE A 71 14.15 1.13 2.07
C PHE A 71 14.85 2.05 3.08
N MET A 72 14.59 1.88 4.39
CA MET A 72 15.24 2.67 5.44
C MET A 72 16.70 2.30 5.68
N GLU A 73 17.09 1.05 5.40
CA GLU A 73 18.44 0.51 5.59
C GLU A 73 19.35 0.68 4.36
N SER A 74 18.78 1.02 3.20
CA SER A 74 19.51 1.32 1.96
C SER A 74 20.55 2.43 2.17
N LEU A 75 21.80 2.16 1.76
CA LEU A 75 22.95 3.03 1.98
C LEU A 75 23.21 4.00 0.83
N THR A 76 22.60 3.78 -0.32
CA THR A 76 22.75 4.63 -1.52
C THR A 76 21.39 5.13 -2.00
N GLU A 77 21.38 6.26 -2.70
CA GLU A 77 20.15 6.81 -3.29
C GLU A 77 19.55 5.85 -4.33
N ASP A 78 20.39 5.17 -5.12
CA ASP A 78 19.95 4.18 -6.10
C ASP A 78 19.25 2.99 -5.41
N ASP A 79 19.82 2.46 -4.31
CA ASP A 79 19.20 1.38 -3.53
C ASP A 79 17.89 1.84 -2.85
N GLN A 80 17.79 3.12 -2.46
CA GLN A 80 16.56 3.70 -1.89
C GLN A 80 15.47 3.82 -2.94
N GLU A 81 15.79 4.27 -4.15
CA GLU A 81 14.83 4.36 -5.26
C GLU A 81 14.36 2.96 -5.69
N GLU A 82 15.25 1.97 -5.75
CA GLU A 82 14.87 0.58 -6.05
C GLU A 82 13.97 0.00 -4.96
N ALA A 83 14.33 0.14 -3.68
CA ALA A 83 13.51 -0.33 -2.57
C ALA A 83 12.14 0.37 -2.53
N LEU A 84 12.09 1.68 -2.82
CA LEU A 84 10.84 2.43 -2.92
C LEU A 84 9.99 1.95 -4.11
N ALA A 85 10.60 1.61 -5.24
CA ALA A 85 9.90 1.05 -6.39
C ALA A 85 9.28 -0.32 -6.06
N GLN A 86 10.02 -1.20 -5.37
CA GLN A 86 9.52 -2.50 -4.91
C GLN A 86 8.34 -2.35 -3.93
N LEU A 87 8.46 -1.41 -2.99
CA LEU A 87 7.40 -1.07 -2.05
C LEU A 87 6.14 -0.58 -2.79
N LYS A 88 6.28 0.34 -3.75
CA LYS A 88 5.17 0.83 -4.57
C LYS A 88 4.54 -0.29 -5.40
N HIS A 89 5.34 -1.25 -5.88
CA HIS A 89 4.86 -2.40 -6.63
C HIS A 89 3.94 -3.29 -5.78
N LYS A 90 4.33 -3.61 -4.53
CA LYS A 90 3.48 -4.38 -3.61
C LYS A 90 2.12 -3.72 -3.35
N VAL A 91 2.12 -2.39 -3.19
CA VAL A 91 0.87 -1.63 -3.03
C VAL A 91 0.05 -1.63 -4.31
N ALA A 92 0.69 -1.58 -5.48
CA ALA A 92 0.02 -1.69 -6.77
C ALA A 92 -0.68 -3.05 -6.94
N GLU A 93 0.01 -4.15 -6.60
CA GLU A 93 -0.56 -5.51 -6.61
C GLU A 93 -1.78 -5.59 -5.68
N ALA A 94 -1.69 -5.03 -4.47
CA ALA A 94 -2.81 -4.99 -3.53
C ALA A 94 -4.00 -4.19 -4.09
N CYS A 95 -3.75 -3.05 -4.74
CA CYS A 95 -4.81 -2.26 -5.38
C CYS A 95 -5.46 -3.01 -6.54
N GLN A 96 -4.68 -3.74 -7.36
CA GLN A 96 -5.21 -4.56 -8.46
C GLN A 96 -6.13 -5.68 -7.97
N LEU A 97 -5.76 -6.38 -6.89
CA LEU A 97 -6.63 -7.39 -6.26
C LEU A 97 -7.98 -6.80 -5.84
N LEU A 98 -7.97 -5.57 -5.35
CA LEU A 98 -9.18 -4.86 -4.91
C LEU A 98 -9.91 -4.12 -6.04
N GLN A 99 -9.45 -4.26 -7.29
CA GLN A 99 -9.97 -3.57 -8.48
C GLN A 99 -9.96 -2.04 -8.31
N ILE A 100 -8.88 -1.53 -7.71
CA ILE A 100 -8.61 -0.10 -7.53
C ILE A 100 -7.59 0.31 -8.59
N HIS A 101 -7.95 1.26 -9.45
CA HIS A 101 -7.12 1.74 -10.55
C HIS A 101 -6.85 3.23 -10.38
N ALA A 102 -5.56 3.61 -10.39
CA ALA A 102 -5.07 4.99 -10.27
C ALA A 102 -5.13 5.78 -11.56
#